data_AF-A0A2T4RXM3-F1
#
_entry.id   AF-A0A2T4RXM3-F1
#
_cell.length_a   1.000
_cell.length_b   1.000
_cell.length_c   1.000
_cell.angle_alpha   90.00
_cell.angle_beta   90.00
_cell.angle_gamma   90.00
#
_symmetry.space_group_name_H-M   'P 1'
#
loop_
_entity.id
_entity.type
_entity.pdbx_description
1 polymer ?
#
loop_
_entity_poly.entity_id
_entity_poly.type
_entity_poly.pdbx_seq_one_letter_code
_entity_poly.pdbx_strand_id
1 'polypeptide(L)' 'DPLTMKVHGMENLRVVDASVMPTTTNGNSHEPVLMIAEKAADIILGNDPMKPEYMDYYVHGKHDKNAGTVQ' A
#
# COMPACT_ATOMS: atom_id res chain seq x y z
N ASP A 1 4.56 12.26 -3.22
CA ASP A 1 3.98 12.37 -1.87
C ASP A 1 2.91 11.28 -1.67
N PRO A 2 3.05 10.37 -0.70
CA PRO A 2 2.12 9.26 -0.45
C PRO A 2 0.72 9.68 0.06
N LEU A 3 0.52 10.94 0.44
CA LEU A 3 -0.79 11.48 0.83
C LEU A 3 -1.59 12.01 -0.35
N THR A 4 -0.91 12.41 -1.43
CA THR A 4 -1.53 13.07 -2.58
C THR A 4 -1.29 12.36 -3.92
N MET A 5 -0.36 11.40 -3.92
CA MET A 5 0.23 10.74 -5.10
C MET A 5 0.86 11.70 -6.11
N LYS A 6 1.03 12.99 -5.77
CA LYS A 6 1.66 13.99 -6.63
C LYS A 6 3.17 13.79 -6.73
N VAL A 7 3.70 14.04 -7.92
CA VAL A 7 5.15 14.18 -8.15
C VAL A 7 5.62 15.50 -7.53
N HIS A 8 6.72 15.46 -6.78
CA HIS A 8 7.23 16.67 -6.13
C HIS A 8 7.65 17.71 -7.17
N GLY A 9 7.20 18.96 -6.98
CA GLY A 9 7.46 20.07 -7.91
C GLY A 9 6.56 20.11 -9.16
N MET A 10 5.57 19.21 -9.26
CA MET A 10 4.64 19.14 -10.40
C MET A 10 3.19 19.20 -9.91
N GLU A 11 2.37 20.07 -10.51
CA GLU A 11 0.99 20.28 -10.03
C GLU A 11 -0.03 19.26 -10.55
N ASN A 12 0.09 18.89 -11.83
CA ASN A 12 -0.92 18.10 -12.54
C ASN A 12 -0.40 16.70 -12.94
N LEU A 13 0.58 16.18 -12.20
CA LEU A 13 1.17 14.87 -12.44
C LEU A 13 1.15 14.02 -11.18
N ARG A 14 0.62 12.80 -11.31
CA ARG A 14 0.63 11.76 -10.30
C ARG A 14 1.21 10.48 -10.90
N VAL A 15 1.88 9.68 -10.07
CA VAL A 15 2.34 8.33 -10.45
C VAL A 15 1.60 7.36 -9.53
N VAL A 16 0.97 6.33 -10.12
CA VAL A 16 0.11 5.37 -9.41
C VAL A 16 0.38 3.98 -9.99
N ASP A 17 1.53 3.41 -9.65
CA ASP A 17 1.95 2.09 -10.08
C ASP A 17 2.94 1.49 -9.06
N ALA A 18 3.58 0.36 -9.42
CA ALA A 18 4.56 -0.29 -8.55
C ALA A 18 5.80 0.57 -8.24
N SER A 19 6.13 1.56 -9.09
CA SER A 19 7.35 2.37 -8.94
C SER A 19 7.31 3.31 -7.73
N VAL A 20 6.12 3.56 -7.18
CA VAL A 20 5.95 4.41 -5.99
C VAL A 20 6.27 3.70 -4.68
N MET A 21 6.39 2.36 -4.71
CA MET A 21 6.72 1.57 -3.53
C MET A 21 8.18 1.84 -3.11
N PRO A 22 8.46 2.28 -1.87
CA PRO A 22 9.84 2.50 -1.41
C PRO A 22 10.67 1.21 -1.39
N THR A 23 10.00 0.08 -1.12
CA THR A 23 10.57 -1.26 -1.08
C THR A 23 9.56 -2.24 -1.65
N THR A 24 10.02 -3.23 -2.41
CA THR A 24 9.16 -4.28 -2.95
C THR A 24 8.55 -5.13 -1.83
N THR A 25 7.28 -5.50 -1.98
CA THR A 25 6.60 -6.41 -1.05
C THR A 25 7.13 -7.84 -1.19
N ASN A 26 7.02 -8.64 -0.13
CA ASN A 26 7.37 -10.07 -0.15
C ASN A 26 6.26 -10.97 -0.77
N GLY A 27 5.07 -10.43 -1.01
CA GLY A 27 3.95 -11.09 -1.69
C GLY A 27 3.85 -10.78 -3.19
N ASN A 28 2.77 -11.24 -3.81
CA ASN A 28 2.48 -10.96 -5.21
C ASN A 28 2.27 -9.45 -5.41
N SER A 29 3.04 -8.82 -6.30
CA SER A 29 3.00 -7.37 -6.54
C SER A 29 1.66 -6.88 -7.11
N HIS A 30 0.82 -7.77 -7.64
CA HIS A 30 -0.52 -7.41 -8.12
C HIS A 30 -1.40 -6.83 -7.00
N GLU A 31 -1.38 -7.43 -5.81
CA GLU A 31 -2.18 -7.02 -4.65
C GLU A 31 -1.84 -5.60 -4.15
N PRO A 32 -0.58 -5.26 -3.81
CA PRO A 32 -0.25 -3.92 -3.37
C PRO A 32 -0.42 -2.86 -4.48
N VAL A 33 -0.24 -3.22 -5.76
CA VAL A 33 -0.50 -2.29 -6.87
C VAL A 33 -1.99 -1.95 -6.96
N LEU A 34 -2.87 -2.95 -6.83
CA LEU A 34 -4.32 -2.69 -6.74
C LEU A 34 -4.66 -1.82 -5.54
N MET A 35 -4.11 -2.09 -4.35
CA MET A 35 -4.33 -1.26 -3.16
C MET A 35 -3.85 0.19 -3.34
N ILE A 36 -2.71 0.39 -4.01
CA ILE A 36 -2.21 1.73 -4.38
C ILE A 36 -3.20 2.43 -5.33
N ALA A 37 -3.71 1.72 -6.33
CA ALA A 37 -4.65 2.27 -7.30
C ALA A 37 -5.97 2.69 -6.65
N GLU A 38 -6.55 1.84 -5.78
CA GLU A 38 -7.77 2.14 -5.03
C GLU A 38 -7.60 3.39 -4.15
N LYS A 39 -6.54 3.42 -3.33
CA LYS A 39 -6.23 4.59 -2.49
C LYS A 39 -6.05 5.86 -3.32
N ALA A 40 -5.38 5.77 -4.47
CA ALA A 40 -5.16 6.91 -5.35
C ALA A 40 -6.44 7.38 -6.02
N ALA A 41 -7.36 6.47 -6.37
CA ALA A 41 -8.67 6.82 -6.92
C ALA A 41 -9.46 7.67 -5.93
N ASP A 42 -9.49 7.29 -4.64
CA ASP A 42 -10.13 8.09 -3.59
C ASP A 42 -9.52 9.48 -3.47
N ILE A 43 -8.19 9.58 -3.43
CA ILE A 43 -7.47 10.87 -3.37
C ILE A 43 -7.80 11.75 -4.60
N ILE A 44 -7.89 11.16 -5.79
CA ILE A 44 -8.15 11.90 -7.03
C ILE A 44 -9.61 12.37 -7.10
N LEU A 45 -10.56 11.55 -6.65
CA LEU A 45 -11.99 11.86 -6.63
C LEU A 45 -12.39 12.76 -5.44
N GLY A 46 -11.51 12.93 -4.46
CA GLY A 46 -11.78 13.70 -3.24
C GLY A 46 -12.59 12.93 -2.20
N ASN A 47 -12.56 11.60 -2.25
CA ASN A 47 -13.12 10.74 -1.22
C ASN A 47 -12.14 10.56 -0.07
N ASP A 48 -12.66 10.19 1.11
CA ASP A 48 -11.83 9.73 2.22
C ASP A 48 -11.33 8.31 1.94
N PRO A 49 -10.00 8.07 1.88
CA PRO A 49 -9.48 6.73 1.72
C PRO A 49 -9.81 5.85 2.93
N MET A 50 -9.95 4.54 2.71
CA MET A 50 -10.11 3.58 3.80
C MET A 50 -9.02 3.76 4.87
N LYS A 51 -9.44 3.67 6.14
CA LYS A 51 -8.50 3.73 7.26
C LYS A 51 -7.56 2.54 7.19
N PRO A 52 -6.26 2.74 7.46
CA PRO A 52 -5.32 1.63 7.50
C PRO A 52 -5.69 0.68 8.64
N GLU A 53 -5.68 -0.62 8.34
CA GLU A 53 -5.79 -1.67 9.33
C GLU A 53 -4.39 -2.16 9.71
N TYR A 54 -4.11 -2.19 11.01
CA TYR A 54 -2.85 -2.69 11.55
C TYR A 54 -3.08 -4.10 12.08
N MET A 55 -2.81 -5.09 11.23
CA MET A 55 -2.92 -6.51 11.56
C MET A 55 -1.55 -7.08 11.92
N ASP A 56 -1.52 -7.98 12.90
CA ASP A 56 -0.30 -8.68 13.26
C ASP A 56 0.16 -9.63 12.13
N TYR A 57 1.43 -9.46 11.80
CA TYR A 57 2.27 -10.24 10.90
C TYR A 57 2.65 -11.64 11.32
N TYR A 58 2.98 -12.59 10.43
CA TYR A 58 4.06 -13.53 10.74
C TYR A 58 5.44 -12.91 10.42
N VAL A 59 6.38 -12.98 11.36
CA VAL A 59 7.77 -12.56 11.16
C VAL A 59 8.69 -13.71 11.51
N HIS A 60 9.44 -14.20 10.52
CA HIS A 60 10.37 -15.30 10.70
C HIS A 60 11.41 -14.99 11.79
N GLY A 61 11.62 -15.93 12.72
CA GLY A 61 12.53 -15.78 13.86
C GLY A 61 12.01 -14.90 15.00
N LYS A 62 10.86 -14.24 14.86
CA LYS A 62 10.17 -13.52 15.94
C LYS A 62 8.88 -14.20 16.40
N HIS A 63 8.11 -14.73 15.47
CA HIS A 63 6.82 -15.36 15.78
C HIS A 63 6.91 -16.89 15.75
N ASP A 64 6.11 -17.56 16.58
CA ASP A 64 5.99 -19.02 16.57
C ASP A 64 5.61 -19.51 15.17
N LYS A 65 6.05 -20.72 14.79
CA LYS A 65 5.80 -21.28 13.46
C LYS A 65 4.32 -21.39 13.08
N ASN A 66 3.42 -21.39 14.06
CA ASN A 66 1.96 -21.43 13.86
C ASN A 66 1.29 -20.07 14.10
N ALA A 67 2.06 -18.99 14.30
CA ALA A 67 1.49 -17.66 14.47
C ALA A 67 0.98 -17.13 13.11
N GLY A 68 -0.29 -16.74 13.05
CA GLY A 68 -0.92 -16.21 11.84
C GLY A 68 -1.53 -17.27 10.91
N THR A 69 -1.43 -18.57 11.22
CA THR A 69 -2.27 -19.59 10.57
C THR A 69 -3.67 -19.54 11.16
N VAL A 70 -4.66 -19.19 10.33
CA VAL A 70 -6.07 -19.38 10.66
C VAL A 70 -6.37 -20.88 10.52
N GLN A 71 -6.87 -21.52 11.58
CA GLN A 71 -7.38 -22.90 11.49
C GLN A 71 -8.64 -22.97 10.64
#